data_AF-A0A327YCJ8-F1
#
_entry.id   AF-A0A327YCJ8-F1
#
_cell.length_a   1.000
_cell.length_b   1.000
_cell.length_c   1.000
_cell.angle_alpha   90.00
_cell.angle_beta   90.00
_cell.angle_gamma   90.00
#
_symmetry.space_group_name_H-M   'P 1'
#
loop_
_entity.id
_entity.type
_entity.pdbx_description
1 polymer ?
#
loop_
_entity_poly.entity_id
_entity_poly.type
_entity_poly.pdbx_seq_one_letter_code
_entity_poly.pdbx_strand_id
1 'polypeptide(L)' 'MNMFVLVIEKQRNYMMEMAFQYGFTAKQTVKASQHLDKLLNLVQHSEIWKYLAEDDKNRYESALVM' A
#
# COMPACT_ATOMS: atom_id res chain seq x y z
N MET A 1 12.96 -4.31 4.08
CA MET A 1 11.83 -3.56 3.48
C MET A 1 11.50 -4.21 2.15
N ASN A 2 10.31 -4.78 1.99
CA ASN A 2 9.91 -5.51 0.78
C ASN A 2 9.69 -4.53 -0.40
N MET A 3 10.19 -4.86 -1.59
CA MET A 3 10.07 -4.03 -2.80
C MET A 3 8.61 -3.75 -3.16
N PHE A 4 7.70 -4.70 -2.95
CA PHE A 4 6.26 -4.51 -3.18
C PHE A 4 5.65 -3.48 -2.22
N VAL A 5 6.06 -3.50 -0.95
CA VAL A 5 5.63 -2.53 0.06
C VAL A 5 6.11 -1.13 -0.31
N LEU A 6 7.36 -0.99 -0.77
CA LEU A 6 7.89 0.30 -1.22
C LEU A 6 7.09 0.88 -2.40
N VAL A 7 6.71 0.05 -3.36
CA VAL A 7 5.90 0.48 -4.51
C VAL A 7 4.49 0.89 -4.09
N ILE A 8 3.84 0.09 -3.23
CA ILE A 8 2.51 0.42 -2.68
C ILE A 8 2.54 1.74 -1.92
N GLU A 9 3.50 1.94 -1.03
CA GLU A 9 3.58 3.16 -0.22
C GLU A 9 3.90 4.39 -1.07
N LYS A 10 4.75 4.25 -2.09
CA LYS A 10 4.97 5.33 -3.06
C LYS A 10 3.68 5.72 -3.77
N GLN A 11 2.89 4.73 -4.21
CA GLN A 11 1.62 5.01 -4.89
C GLN A 11 0.55 5.57 -3.94
N ARG A 12 0.55 5.14 -2.67
CA ARG A 12 -0.30 5.72 -1.62
C ARG A 12 0.00 7.20 -1.43
N ASN A 13 1.27 7.57 -1.29
CA ASN A 13 1.67 8.98 -1.15
C ASN A 13 1.25 9.80 -2.36
N TYR A 14 1.46 9.28 -3.57
CA TYR A 14 1.01 9.96 -4.79
C TYR A 14 -0.51 10.18 -4.83
N MET A 15 -1.32 9.19 -4.43
CA MET A 15 -2.78 9.36 -4.33
C MET A 15 -3.15 10.45 -3.33
N MET A 16 -2.48 10.50 -2.18
CA MET A 16 -2.73 11.52 -1.15
C MET A 16 -2.32 12.93 -1.62
N GLU A 17 -1.21 13.06 -2.35
CA GLU A 17 -0.81 14.33 -2.98
C GLU A 17 -1.87 14.82 -3.97
N MET A 18 -2.41 13.93 -4.82
CA MET A 18 -3.50 14.28 -5.74
C MET A 18 -4.77 14.68 -4.99
N ALA A 19 -5.11 13.98 -3.91
CA ALA A 19 -6.25 14.31 -3.07
C ALA A 19 -6.10 15.68 -2.40
N PHE A 20 -4.91 15.99 -1.89
CA PHE A 20 -4.62 17.27 -1.25
C PHE A 20 -4.67 18.42 -2.26
N GLN A 21 -4.16 18.21 -3.48
CA GLN A 21 -4.08 19.26 -4.50
C GLN A 21 -5.40 19.49 -5.24
N TYR A 22 -6.13 18.42 -5.55
CA TYR A 22 -7.29 18.47 -6.46
C TYR A 22 -8.61 18.05 -5.79
N GLY A 23 -8.56 17.48 -4.59
CA GLY A 23 -9.70 16.88 -3.90
C GLY A 23 -9.85 15.38 -4.16
N PHE A 24 -10.56 14.69 -3.26
CA PHE A 24 -10.70 13.23 -3.29
C PHE A 24 -11.44 12.70 -4.52
N THR A 25 -12.41 13.48 -5.04
CA THR A 25 -13.25 13.08 -6.17
C THR A 25 -12.72 13.57 -7.52
N ALA A 26 -11.59 14.29 -7.54
CA ALA A 26 -10.98 14.72 -8.79
C ALA A 26 -10.52 13.53 -9.63
N LYS A 27 -10.62 13.68 -10.95
CA LYS A 27 -10.30 12.60 -11.92
C LYS A 27 -8.88 12.05 -11.72
N GLN A 28 -7.93 12.89 -11.34
CA GLN A 28 -6.55 12.53 -11.06
C GLN A 28 -6.45 11.64 -9.82
N THR A 29 -7.11 12.03 -8.74
CA THR A 29 -7.15 11.27 -7.48
C THR A 29 -7.85 9.93 -7.66
N VAL A 30 -8.97 9.91 -8.38
CA VAL A 30 -9.69 8.65 -8.71
C VAL A 30 -8.83 7.72 -9.56
N LYS A 31 -8.06 8.25 -10.53
CA LYS A 31 -7.12 7.42 -11.30
C LYS A 31 -5.99 6.89 -10.43
N ALA A 32 -5.44 7.72 -9.53
CA ALA A 32 -4.39 7.32 -8.63
C ALA A 32 -4.87 6.22 -7.66
N SER A 33 -6.10 6.33 -7.14
CA SER A 33 -6.70 5.33 -6.26
C SER A 33 -6.97 4.01 -6.98
N GLN A 34 -7.49 4.04 -8.22
CA GLN A 34 -7.68 2.85 -9.05
C GLN A 34 -6.36 2.15 -9.38
N HIS A 35 -5.27 2.90 -9.54
CA HIS A 35 -3.95 2.31 -9.76
C HIS A 35 -3.41 1.66 -8.48
N LEU A 36 -3.57 2.32 -7.34
CA LEU A 36 -3.22 1.75 -6.04
C LEU A 36 -4.00 0.46 -5.76
N ASP A 37 -5.31 0.46 -6.03
CA ASP A 37 -6.17 -0.70 -5.85
C ASP A 37 -5.72 -1.90 -6.70
N LYS A 38 -5.35 -1.69 -7.95
CA LYS A 38 -4.77 -2.74 -8.80
C LYS A 38 -3.49 -3.34 -8.21
N LEU A 39 -2.60 -2.51 -7.67
CA LEU A 39 -1.36 -2.99 -7.04
C LEU A 39 -1.66 -3.82 -5.79
N LEU A 40 -2.60 -3.36 -4.96
CA LEU A 40 -3.04 -4.08 -3.76
C LEU A 40 -3.66 -5.43 -4.13
N ASN A 41 -4.54 -5.47 -5.13
CA ASN A 41 -5.16 -6.70 -5.62
C ASN A 41 -4.13 -7.68 -6.17
N LEU A 42 -3.14 -7.22 -6.93
CA LEU A 42 -2.05 -8.08 -7.42
C LEU A 42 -1.25 -8.71 -6.26
N VAL A 43 -0.97 -7.94 -5.22
CA VAL A 43 -0.26 -8.46 -4.04
C VAL A 43 -1.14 -9.45 -3.29
N GLN A 44 -2.41 -9.13 -3.04
CA GLN A 44 -3.34 -9.99 -2.31
C GLN A 44 -3.60 -11.33 -3.01
N HIS A 45 -3.64 -11.33 -4.35
CA HIS A 45 -3.82 -12.55 -5.14
C HIS A 45 -2.51 -13.28 -5.48
N SER A 46 -1.38 -12.79 -4.96
CA SER A 46 -0.08 -13.46 -5.11
C SER A 46 0.29 -14.20 -3.82
N GLU A 47 1.11 -15.24 -3.95
CA GLU A 47 1.70 -15.96 -2.81
C GLU A 47 2.56 -15.03 -1.92
N ILE A 48 2.92 -13.83 -2.40
CA ILE A 48 3.69 -12.82 -1.66
C ILE A 48 2.93 -12.30 -0.44
N TRP A 49 1.59 -12.30 -0.46
CA TRP A 49 0.78 -11.84 0.68
C TRP A 49 1.06 -12.66 1.95
N LYS A 50 1.37 -13.96 1.81
CA LYS A 50 1.70 -14.83 2.94
C LYS A 50 2.99 -14.37 3.63
N TYR A 51 4.03 -14.08 2.85
CA TYR A 51 5.30 -13.57 3.35
C TYR A 51 5.19 -12.16 3.95
N LEU A 52 4.31 -11.31 3.41
CA LEU A 52 4.04 -9.98 3.95
C LEU A 52 3.29 -10.04 5.28
N ALA A 53 2.30 -10.93 5.40
CA ALA A 53 1.53 -11.11 6.64
C ALA A 53 2.38 -11.70 7.77
N GLU A 54 3.32 -12.59 7.44
CA GLU A 54 4.27 -13.17 8.41
C GLU A 54 5.30 -12.13 8.89
N ASP A 55 5.83 -11.27 8.00
CA ASP A 55 6.75 -10.20 8.38
C ASP A 55 6.08 -9.17 9.31
N ASP A 56 4.82 -8.83 9.04
CA ASP A 56 4.03 -7.91 9.89
C ASP A 56 3.76 -8.52 11.28
N LYS A 57 3.37 -9.80 11.33
CA LYS A 57 3.18 -10.53 12.60
C LYS A 57 4.47 -10.57 13.43
N ASN A 58 5.60 -10.88 12.82
CA ASN A 58 6.89 -10.92 13.51
C ASN A 58 7.31 -9.54 14.04
N ARG A 59 6.99 -8.47 13.32
CA ARG A 59 7.20 -7.09 13.78
C ARG A 59 6.35 -6.73 14.99
N TYR A 60 5.05 -7.07 14.97
CA TYR A 60 4.16 -6.85 16.11
C TYR A 60 4.60 -7.64 17.35
N GLU A 61 4.95 -8.90 17.19
CA GLU A 61 5.43 -9.73 18.30
C GLU A 61 6.75 -9.22 18.86
N SER A 62 7.69 -8.77 18.01
CA SER A 62 8.94 -8.15 18.48
C SER A 62 8.73 -6.82 19.20
N ALA A 63 7.71 -6.04 18.83
CA ALA A 63 7.40 -4.75 19.47
C ALA A 63 6.65 -4.90 20.81
N LEU A 64 5.98 -6.04 21.04
CA LEU A 64 5.30 -6.38 22.29
C LEU A 64 6.23 -6.96 23.37
N VAL A 65 7.45 -7.34 23.00
CA VAL A 65 8.46 -7.95 23.89
C VAL A 65 9.53 -6.93 24.35
N MET A 66 9.39 -5.64 23.96
CA MET A 66 10.14 -4.50 24.52
C MET A 66 9.31 -3.76 25.56
#